data_AF-A0A944CBU4-F1
#
_entry.id   AF-A0A944CBU4-F1
#
_cell.length_a   1.000
_cell.length_b   1.000
_cell.length_c   1.000
_cell.angle_alpha   90.00
_cell.angle_beta   90.00
_cell.angle_gamma   90.00
#
_symmetry.space_group_name_H-M   'P 1'
#
loop_
_entity.id
_entity.type
_entity.pdbx_description
1 polymer ?
#
loop_
_entity_poly.entity_id
_entity_poly.type
_entity_poly.pdbx_seq_one_letter_code
_entity_poly.pdbx_strand_id
1 'polypeptide(L)'
;MLPALAQIGHISSFKVLLAATFGSLSLMAGSGANAADCTCRYLGQDYQVGELICLKSPSGKRVAVCGMMLNNTSWKITDAPCPTAQLTPRPKTTEKKSS
;
A
#
# COMPACT_ATOMS: atom_id res chain seq x y z
N MET A 1 -37.64 -43.52 33.47
CA MET A 1 -39.09 -43.61 33.67
C MET A 1 -39.68 -42.29 33.20
N LEU A 2 -40.26 -42.26 31.99
CA LEU A 2 -40.85 -41.07 31.36
C LEU A 2 -42.19 -40.73 32.02
N PRO A 3 -42.51 -39.45 32.27
CA PRO A 3 -43.89 -39.01 32.34
C PRO A 3 -44.34 -38.37 31.01
N ALA A 4 -45.33 -39.05 30.42
CA ALA A 4 -46.55 -38.51 29.84
C ALA A 4 -46.49 -37.27 28.92
N LEU A 5 -46.73 -37.54 27.63
CA LEU A 5 -47.20 -36.59 26.62
C LEU A 5 -48.58 -36.05 27.00
N ALA A 6 -48.69 -34.74 27.24
CA ALA A 6 -49.97 -34.04 27.41
C ALA A 6 -50.24 -33.10 26.23
N GLN A 7 -51.01 -33.63 25.29
CA GLN A 7 -52.11 -33.01 24.54
C GLN A 7 -51.86 -31.76 23.68
N ILE A 8 -52.11 -31.98 22.39
CA ILE A 8 -52.21 -31.05 21.28
C ILE A 8 -53.47 -30.20 21.44
N GLY A 9 -53.31 -28.89 21.64
CA GLY A 9 -54.39 -27.90 21.55
C GLY A 9 -54.65 -27.51 20.10
N HIS A 10 -55.86 -27.81 19.62
CA HIS A 10 -56.41 -27.30 18.37
C HIS A 10 -56.42 -25.76 18.37
N ILE A 11 -55.86 -25.12 17.34
CA ILE A 11 -56.33 -23.79 16.90
C ILE A 11 -56.62 -23.87 15.40
N SER A 12 -57.89 -23.62 15.12
CA SER A 12 -58.61 -23.75 13.85
C SER A 12 -58.00 -22.95 12.71
N SER A 13 -58.07 -23.55 11.52
CA SER A 13 -57.77 -22.99 10.21
C SER A 13 -58.42 -21.62 9.95
N PHE A 14 -57.75 -20.84 9.10
CA PHE A 14 -58.18 -19.65 8.34
C PHE A 14 -57.70 -18.28 8.84
N LYS A 15 -56.69 -17.78 8.09
CA LYS A 15 -56.41 -16.37 7.73
C LYS A 15 -56.05 -15.49 8.93
N VAL A 16 -54.82 -15.00 9.03
CA VAL A 16 -54.39 -13.73 8.42
C VAL A 16 -52.84 -13.80 8.39
N LEU A 17 -52.26 -14.19 7.26
CA LEU A 17 -51.41 -13.32 6.40
C LEU A 17 -50.94 -12.03 7.10
N LEU A 18 -49.61 -11.83 7.19
CA LEU A 18 -48.87 -10.64 7.67
C LEU A 18 -48.16 -10.84 9.02
N ALA A 19 -47.10 -11.64 9.03
CA ALA A 19 -45.97 -11.37 9.91
C ALA A 19 -44.77 -11.09 9.00
N ALA A 20 -44.47 -9.81 8.85
CA ALA A 20 -43.42 -9.28 8.00
C ALA A 20 -42.05 -9.78 8.48
N THR A 21 -41.55 -10.86 7.88
CA THR A 21 -40.15 -11.22 7.94
C THR A 21 -39.41 -10.36 6.91
N PHE A 22 -39.15 -9.10 7.26
CA PHE A 22 -38.09 -8.34 6.61
C PHE A 22 -36.78 -9.03 6.95
N GLY A 23 -36.40 -10.00 6.10
CA GLY A 23 -35.10 -10.65 6.18
C GLY A 23 -34.04 -9.56 6.05
N SER A 24 -33.26 -9.39 7.11
CA SER A 24 -32.13 -8.48 7.15
C SER A 24 -31.13 -8.87 6.07
N LEU A 25 -31.23 -8.23 4.90
CA LEU A 25 -30.24 -8.34 3.83
C LEU A 25 -29.04 -7.50 4.26
N SER A 26 -28.15 -8.11 5.04
CA SER A 26 -26.85 -7.52 5.37
C SER A 26 -26.02 -7.42 4.08
N LEU A 27 -25.89 -6.22 3.53
CA LEU A 27 -24.90 -5.93 2.51
C LEU A 27 -23.51 -6.13 3.14
N MET A 28 -22.81 -7.19 2.77
CA MET A 28 -21.38 -7.30 3.01
C MET A 28 -20.69 -6.23 2.16
N ALA A 29 -20.42 -5.07 2.76
CA ALA A 29 -19.49 -4.12 2.18
C ALA A 29 -18.13 -4.81 2.11
N GLY A 30 -17.73 -5.22 0.90
CA GLY A 30 -16.38 -5.70 0.66
C GLY A 30 -15.42 -4.59 1.06
N SER A 31 -14.61 -4.83 2.09
CA SER A 31 -13.46 -4.02 2.40
C SER A 31 -12.54 -4.11 1.18
N GLY A 32 -12.67 -3.18 0.23
CA GLY A 32 -11.58 -2.89 -0.67
C GLY A 32 -10.41 -2.58 0.24
N ALA A 33 -9.49 -3.53 0.39
CA ALA A 33 -8.21 -3.24 1.00
C ALA A 33 -7.74 -2.00 0.26
N ASN A 34 -7.60 -0.89 0.98
CA ASN A 34 -6.80 0.23 0.47
C ASN A 34 -5.48 -0.46 0.12
N ALA A 35 -5.25 -0.70 -1.17
CA ALA A 35 -4.00 -1.24 -1.64
C ALA A 35 -3.03 -0.13 -1.28
N ALA A 36 -2.43 -0.23 -0.09
CA ALA A 36 -1.46 0.73 0.37
C ALA A 36 -0.43 0.77 -0.76
N ASP A 37 -0.29 1.92 -1.40
CA ASP A 37 0.72 2.11 -2.43
C ASP A 37 2.03 1.64 -1.80
N CYS A 38 2.58 0.56 -2.36
CA CYS A 38 3.79 -0.06 -1.83
C CYS A 38 4.95 0.86 -2.21
N THR A 39 5.25 1.81 -1.31
CA THR A 39 6.29 2.82 -1.52
C THR A 39 7.42 2.66 -0.52
N CYS A 40 8.61 3.13 -0.90
CA CYS A 40 9.69 3.40 0.04
C CYS A 40 9.68 4.88 0.39
N ARG A 41 9.89 5.22 1.67
CA ARG A 41 9.98 6.62 2.11
C ARG A 41 11.43 7.07 2.21
N TYR A 42 11.74 8.27 1.71
CA TYR A 42 13.00 8.95 1.99
C TYR A 42 12.79 10.47 2.04
N LEU A 43 13.30 11.12 3.09
CA LEU A 43 13.16 12.57 3.32
C LEU A 43 11.72 13.08 3.21
N GLY A 44 10.75 12.29 3.69
CA GLY A 44 9.33 12.63 3.65
C GLY A 44 8.68 12.50 2.27
N GLN A 45 9.39 11.94 1.28
CA GLN A 45 8.85 11.63 -0.06
C GLN A 45 8.69 10.13 -0.22
N ASP A 46 7.63 9.73 -0.94
CA ASP A 46 7.32 8.35 -1.28
C ASP A 46 7.85 8.04 -2.68
N TYR A 47 8.46 6.86 -2.81
CA TYR A 47 9.07 6.36 -4.04
C TYR A 47 8.46 5.00 -4.38
N GLN A 48 8.13 4.78 -5.65
CA GLN A 48 7.57 3.53 -6.13
C GLN A 48 8.63 2.43 -6.14
N VAL A 49 8.17 1.18 -6.05
CA VAL A 49 9.04 0.00 -6.27
C VAL A 49 9.73 0.10 -7.62
N GLY A 50 11.05 -0.13 -7.63
CA GLY A 50 11.92 0.00 -8.79
C GLY A 50 12.64 1.34 -8.89
N GLU A 51 12.20 2.38 -8.18
CA GLU A 51 12.89 3.67 -8.19
C GLU A 51 14.24 3.64 -7.48
N LEU A 52 15.15 4.49 -7.96
CA LEU A 52 16.54 4.58 -7.56
C LEU A 52 16.80 5.91 -6.87
N ILE A 53 17.43 5.87 -5.70
CA ILE A 53 17.90 7.07 -5.01
C ILE A 53 19.32 6.88 -4.48
N CYS A 54 19.91 7.98 -4.05
CA CYS A 54 21.19 7.99 -3.37
C CYS A 54 21.01 8.05 -1.85
N LEU A 55 21.35 6.96 -1.16
CA LEU A 55 21.29 6.86 0.30
C LEU A 55 22.68 6.93 0.93
N LYS A 56 22.74 7.44 2.17
CA LYS A 56 23.94 7.40 2.98
C LYS A 56 24.09 5.98 3.58
N SER A 57 25.23 5.35 3.34
CA SER A 57 25.61 4.04 3.89
C SER A 57 26.95 4.16 4.65
N PRO A 58 27.36 3.13 5.42
CA PRO A 58 28.70 3.10 6.03
C PRO A 58 29.84 3.26 5.03
N SER A 59 29.63 2.81 3.78
CA SER A 59 30.62 2.88 2.69
C SER A 59 30.46 4.13 1.80
N GLY A 60 29.80 5.18 2.32
CA GLY A 60 29.52 6.43 1.61
C GLY A 60 28.14 6.49 0.97
N LYS A 61 27.90 7.50 0.11
CA LYS A 61 26.63 7.60 -0.64
C LYS A 61 26.58 6.53 -1.73
N ARG A 62 25.55 5.70 -1.70
CA ARG A 62 25.36 4.58 -2.63
C ARG A 62 23.98 4.62 -3.25
N VAL A 63 23.86 4.06 -4.45
CA VAL A 63 22.57 3.84 -5.10
C VAL A 63 21.78 2.80 -4.30
N ALA A 64 20.51 3.07 -4.04
CA ALA A 64 19.58 2.13 -3.45
C ALA A 64 18.32 2.03 -4.31
N VAL A 65 17.78 0.82 -4.43
CA VAL A 65 16.55 0.52 -5.18
C VAL A 65 15.42 0.29 -4.19
N CYS A 66 14.26 0.91 -4.43
CA CYS A 66 13.06 0.58 -3.68
C CYS A 66 12.56 -0.81 -4.10
N GLY A 67 12.40 -1.73 -3.15
CA GLY A 67 11.95 -3.08 -3.44
C GLY A 67 11.18 -3.70 -2.28
N MET A 68 10.75 -4.95 -2.47
CA MET A 68 10.08 -5.74 -1.43
C MET A 68 11.10 -6.62 -0.70
N MET A 69 11.07 -6.59 0.64
CA MET A 69 11.82 -7.47 1.52
C MET A 69 10.87 -8.00 2.60
N LEU A 70 10.66 -9.33 2.64
CA LEU A 70 9.74 -10.01 3.57
C LEU A 70 8.35 -9.35 3.62
N ASN A 71 7.75 -9.10 2.45
CA ASN A 71 6.44 -8.45 2.29
C ASN A 71 6.35 -6.98 2.73
N ASN A 72 7.46 -6.35 3.08
CA ASN A 72 7.53 -4.91 3.35
C ASN A 72 8.36 -4.20 2.27
N THR A 73 8.01 -2.96 1.94
CA THR A 73 8.87 -2.13 1.09
C THR A 73 10.10 -1.69 1.86
N SER A 74 11.27 -1.77 1.24
CA SER A 74 12.54 -1.45 1.85
C SER A 74 13.58 -1.03 0.82
N TRP A 75 14.53 -0.22 1.26
CA TRP A 75 15.65 0.21 0.43
C TRP A 75 16.72 -0.88 0.37
N LYS A 76 16.95 -1.42 -0.83
CA LYS A 76 18.08 -2.31 -1.10
C LYS A 76 19.27 -1.48 -1.55
N ILE A 77 20.24 -1.28 -0.66
CA ILE A 77 21.51 -0.61 -0.98
C ILE A 77 22.31 -1.48 -1.94
N THR A 78 22.86 -0.87 -2.99
CA THR A 78 23.73 -1.51 -3.98
C THR A 78 25.17 -1.05 -3.81
N ASP A 79 26.11 -1.75 -4.44
CA ASP A 79 27.51 -1.33 -4.46
C ASP A 79 27.78 -0.17 -5.43
N ALA A 80 26.82 0.21 -6.28
CA ALA A 80 27.03 1.27 -7.24
C ALA A 80 27.20 2.65 -6.55
N PRO A 81 28.23 3.43 -6.92
CA PRO A 81 28.39 4.78 -6.41
C PRO A 81 27.31 5.70 -6.99
N CYS A 82 27.01 6.77 -6.26
CA CYS A 82 26.11 7.81 -6.75
C CYS A 82 26.68 8.52 -7.99
N PRO A 83 25.86 8.80 -9.02
CA PRO A 83 26.31 9.57 -10.17
C PRO A 83 26.71 10.97 -9.74
N THR A 84 27.88 11.43 -10.21
CA THR A 84 28.36 12.80 -10.02
C THR A 84 28.31 13.52 -11.35
N ALA A 85 27.66 14.67 -11.41
CA ALA A 85 27.71 15.51 -12.58
C ALA A 85 29.13 16.08 -12.73
N GLN A 86 29.78 15.81 -13.85
CA GLN A 86 31.03 16.48 -14.22
C GLN A 86 30.67 17.77 -14.94
N LEU A 87 30.95 18.91 -14.32
CA LEU A 87 30.90 20.19 -15.02
C LEU A 87 32.11 20.25 -15.96
N THR A 88 31.87 20.16 -17.27
CA THR A 88 32.92 20.43 -18.26
C THR A 88 33.36 21.89 -18.09
N PRO A 89 34.64 22.17 -17.79
CA PRO A 89 35.12 23.54 -17.68
C PRO A 89 34.87 24.27 -19.00
N ARG A 90 34.18 25.42 -18.94
CA ARG A 90 34.05 26.27 -20.12
C ARG A 90 35.45 26.77 -20.52
N PRO A 91 35.86 26.61 -21.79
CA PRO A 91 37.11 27.20 -22.26
C PRO A 91 37.05 28.71 -22.03
N LYS A 92 38.06 29.26 -21.37
CA LYS A 92 38.16 30.72 -21.23
C LYS A 92 38.60 31.25 -22.59
N THR A 93 37.66 31.77 -23.38
CA THR A 93 38.03 32.59 -24.53
C THR A 93 38.80 33.78 -23.99
N THR A 94 40.09 33.85 -24.29
CA THR A 94 40.91 35.03 -24.05
C THR A 94 40.31 36.16 -24.87
N GLU A 95 39.47 36.97 -24.23
CA GLU A 95 39.00 38.24 -24.76
C GLU A 95 40.25 39.12 -24.92
N LYS A 96 40.77 39.21 -26.16
CA LYS A 96 41.74 40.25 -26.52
C LYS A 96 41.07 41.58 -26.24
N LYS A 97 41.46 42.25 -25.15
CA LYS A 97 41.17 43.65 -24.94
C LYS A 97 41.88 44.45 -26.04
N SER A 98 41.13 44.85 -27.05
CA SER A 98 41.53 45.81 -28.06
C SER A 98 40.85 47.14 -27.72
N SER A 99 41.52 47.99 -26.95
CA SER A 99 41.54 49.45 -27.13
C SER A 99 42.48 50.11 -26.15
#